data_AF-A0A443JB02-F1
#
_entry.id   AF-A0A443JB02-F1
#
_cell.length_a   1.000
_cell.length_b   1.000
_cell.length_c   1.000
_cell.angle_alpha   90.00
_cell.angle_beta   90.00
_cell.angle_gamma   90.00
#
_symmetry.space_group_name_H-M   'P 1'
#
loop_
_entity.id
_entity.type
_entity.pdbx_description
1 polymer ?
#
loop_
_entity_poly.entity_id
_entity_poly.type
_entity_poly.pdbx_seq_one_letter_code
_entity_poly.pdbx_strand_id
1 'polypeptide(L)'
;MTDQGNGPKKIKRRRGNTLENWEVALVKAMITRGGVFTNDQDILAYFTRPTRTVNHRLIGEIRTEAKHKAIKSATEDDLDAFLSTWPDIDHATGLSIRGDELLIKAREAMIAGVQTFNSAGLTFRAELFIVTAIIAWTYLLHAWFRREGIDYRYPGQATKEGAEKFWELGHCLKQPKCPVKGGAARNLGFLIEIRHEIEHRSTNRIDDALGAKLQSCALNFNDLLKKEFGVQYGLEKRLPLALQFVSFGVEQRAALKKASGLPKHIEAAIDAFEHGLTEEEMKDPAYRISYGFVPMVAKRPGAADTAVHIVASGSDEAGEISKIILKEVNKDRYPPNKVVEKMQAAGFPKTPPA
;
A
#
# COMPACT_ATOMS: atom_id res chain seq x y z
N MET A 1 25.33 42.21 -11.08
CA MET A 1 25.02 40.80 -11.42
C MET A 1 23.67 40.49 -10.81
N THR A 2 22.65 40.48 -11.67
CA THR A 2 21.23 40.40 -11.30
C THR A 2 20.85 38.97 -10.90
N ASP A 3 20.34 38.87 -9.68
CA ASP A 3 19.61 37.75 -9.12
C ASP A 3 18.34 37.50 -9.97
N GLN A 4 18.33 36.41 -10.73
CA GLN A 4 17.12 35.97 -11.45
C GLN A 4 16.30 35.09 -10.52
N GLY A 5 15.31 35.74 -9.91
CA GLY A 5 14.26 35.12 -9.12
C GLY A 5 13.61 33.95 -9.86
N ASN A 6 13.73 32.77 -9.28
CA ASN A 6 12.99 31.58 -9.67
C ASN A 6 11.52 31.81 -9.30
N GLY A 7 10.75 32.37 -10.23
CA GLY A 7 9.32 32.62 -10.05
C GLY A 7 8.57 31.35 -9.63
N PRO A 8 7.42 31.47 -8.94
CA PRO A 8 6.69 30.32 -8.42
C PRO A 8 6.37 29.35 -9.57
N LYS A 9 6.93 28.14 -9.51
CA LYS A 9 6.64 27.06 -10.47
C LYS A 9 5.12 26.93 -10.58
N LYS A 10 4.57 27.19 -11.77
CA LYS A 10 3.14 26.98 -12.06
C LYS A 10 2.77 25.56 -11.64
N ILE A 11 2.03 25.43 -10.54
CA ILE A 11 1.51 24.15 -10.08
C ILE A 11 0.55 23.69 -11.17
N LYS A 12 0.97 22.69 -11.94
CA LYS A 12 0.11 22.05 -12.94
C LYS A 12 -1.07 21.45 -12.17
N ARG A 13 -2.26 22.05 -12.31
CA ARG A 13 -3.46 21.53 -11.64
C ARG A 13 -3.62 20.06 -12.02
N ARG A 14 -3.76 19.20 -11.01
CA ARG A 14 -3.99 17.76 -11.21
C ARG A 14 -5.23 17.57 -12.08
N ARG A 15 -5.17 16.63 -13.03
CA ARG A 15 -6.35 16.20 -13.80
C ARG A 15 -7.32 15.53 -12.81
N GLY A 16 -8.64 15.67 -13.00
CA GLY A 16 -9.66 15.14 -12.08
C GLY A 16 -10.75 16.13 -11.63
N ASN A 17 -10.60 17.43 -11.91
CA ASN A 17 -11.62 18.45 -11.63
C ASN A 17 -12.66 18.59 -12.77
N THR A 18 -13.11 17.46 -13.31
CA THR A 18 -14.10 17.36 -14.40
C THR A 18 -15.30 16.55 -13.94
N LEU A 19 -16.43 16.58 -14.65
CA LEU A 19 -17.60 15.73 -14.36
C LEU A 19 -17.48 14.39 -15.08
N GLU A 20 -17.83 13.32 -14.39
CA GLU A 20 -17.98 11.98 -14.94
C GLU A 20 -19.29 11.86 -15.73
N ASN A 21 -19.40 10.85 -16.60
CA ASN A 21 -20.57 10.71 -17.48
C ASN A 21 -21.90 10.63 -16.70
N TRP A 22 -21.93 9.95 -15.55
CA TRP A 22 -23.12 9.87 -14.72
C TRP A 22 -23.44 11.21 -14.04
N GLU A 23 -22.43 12.00 -13.65
CA GLU A 23 -22.64 13.34 -13.10
C GLU A 23 -23.16 14.29 -14.18
N VAL A 24 -22.65 14.19 -15.41
CA VAL A 24 -23.18 14.94 -16.54
C VAL A 24 -24.64 14.57 -16.81
N ALA A 25 -24.99 13.28 -16.72
CA ALA A 25 -26.37 12.82 -16.87
C ALA A 25 -27.29 13.42 -15.79
N LEU A 26 -26.83 13.51 -14.54
CA LEU A 26 -27.55 14.16 -13.44
C LEU A 26 -27.66 15.68 -13.63
N VAL A 27 -26.59 16.36 -14.08
CA VAL A 27 -26.62 17.79 -14.40
C VAL A 27 -27.69 18.06 -15.47
N LYS A 28 -27.77 17.24 -16.52
CA LYS A 28 -28.81 17.36 -17.55
C LYS A 28 -30.22 17.15 -16.98
N ALA A 29 -30.38 16.19 -16.07
CA ALA A 29 -31.65 15.95 -15.40
C ALA A 29 -32.06 17.14 -14.52
N MET A 30 -31.11 17.71 -13.75
CA MET A 30 -31.33 18.93 -12.95
C MET A 30 -31.73 20.13 -13.82
N ILE A 31 -31.03 20.35 -14.94
CA ILE A 31 -31.36 21.42 -15.91
C ILE A 31 -32.78 21.24 -16.45
N THR A 32 -33.17 20.01 -16.77
CA THR A 32 -34.49 19.68 -17.32
C THR A 32 -35.59 19.86 -16.27
N ARG A 33 -35.34 19.46 -15.02
CA ARG A 33 -36.29 19.58 -13.91
C ARG A 33 -36.56 21.03 -13.51
N GLY A 34 -35.57 21.91 -13.63
CA GLY A 34 -35.71 23.32 -13.28
C GLY A 34 -35.97 23.56 -11.78
N GLY A 35 -36.79 24.56 -11.43
CA GLY A 35 -37.08 24.93 -10.04
C GLY A 35 -35.85 25.49 -9.32
N VAL A 36 -35.34 24.75 -8.33
CA VAL A 36 -34.11 25.12 -7.58
C VAL A 36 -32.84 25.00 -8.42
N PHE A 37 -32.89 24.39 -9.60
CA PHE A 37 -31.75 24.16 -10.49
C PHE A 37 -31.66 25.18 -11.65
N THR A 38 -32.20 26.38 -11.46
CA THR A 38 -32.28 27.40 -12.52
C THR A 38 -30.93 28.07 -12.81
N ASN A 39 -30.08 28.24 -11.80
CA ASN A 39 -28.73 28.79 -11.96
C ASN A 39 -27.67 27.68 -11.99
N ASP A 40 -26.63 27.88 -12.79
CA ASP A 40 -25.47 26.99 -12.88
C ASP A 40 -24.72 26.86 -11.55
N GLN A 41 -24.74 27.89 -10.70
CA GLN A 41 -24.11 27.84 -9.38
C GLN A 41 -24.85 26.90 -8.42
N ASP A 42 -26.18 26.85 -8.48
CA ASP A 42 -26.98 25.97 -7.62
C ASP A 42 -26.72 24.50 -7.99
N ILE A 43 -26.67 24.20 -9.29
CA ILE A 43 -26.30 22.86 -9.78
C ILE A 43 -24.85 22.52 -9.38
N LEU A 44 -23.91 23.45 -9.54
CA LEU A 44 -22.50 23.24 -9.23
C LEU A 44 -22.25 22.82 -7.77
N ALA A 45 -23.05 23.34 -6.84
CA ALA A 45 -22.94 23.05 -5.41
C ALA A 45 -23.07 21.54 -5.11
N TYR A 46 -23.85 20.81 -5.90
CA TYR A 46 -24.04 19.36 -5.72
C TYR A 46 -22.82 18.53 -6.10
N PHE A 47 -21.93 19.06 -6.95
CA PHE A 47 -20.77 18.33 -7.50
C PHE A 47 -19.43 18.86 -6.98
N THR A 48 -19.44 19.92 -6.19
CA THR A 48 -18.25 20.50 -5.56
C THR A 48 -18.11 19.99 -4.14
N ARG A 49 -16.92 19.51 -3.76
CA ARG A 49 -16.61 19.03 -2.41
C ARG A 49 -15.20 19.45 -1.97
N PRO A 50 -14.86 19.42 -0.67
CA PRO A 50 -13.58 19.96 -0.17
C PRO A 50 -12.33 19.47 -0.91
N THR A 51 -12.38 18.26 -1.45
CA THR A 51 -11.26 17.59 -2.13
C THR A 51 -11.34 17.63 -3.66
N ARG A 52 -12.45 18.14 -4.22
CA ARG A 52 -12.69 18.25 -5.66
C ARG A 52 -13.49 19.50 -5.99
N THR A 53 -12.85 20.42 -6.69
CA THR A 53 -13.47 21.66 -7.17
C THR A 53 -13.82 21.53 -8.65
N VAL A 54 -15.10 21.71 -8.99
CA VAL A 54 -15.57 21.71 -10.38
C VAL A 54 -15.65 23.15 -10.87
N ASN A 55 -15.25 23.41 -12.12
CA ASN A 55 -15.35 24.74 -12.69
C ASN A 55 -16.80 25.03 -13.10
N HIS A 56 -17.38 26.14 -12.61
CA HIS A 56 -18.75 26.55 -12.94
C HIS A 56 -19.04 26.60 -14.45
N ARG A 57 -18.04 26.96 -15.28
CA ARG A 57 -18.16 26.99 -16.73
C ARG A 57 -18.62 25.66 -17.33
N LEU A 58 -18.29 24.54 -16.67
CA LEU A 58 -18.64 23.21 -17.15
C LEU A 58 -20.16 22.98 -17.16
N ILE A 59 -20.89 23.54 -16.19
CA ILE A 59 -22.36 23.43 -16.14
C ILE A 59 -22.97 24.20 -17.32
N GLY A 60 -22.50 25.42 -17.58
CA GLY A 60 -22.92 26.21 -18.73
C GLY A 60 -22.62 25.51 -20.07
N GLU A 61 -21.45 24.88 -20.21
CA GLU A 61 -21.09 24.11 -21.42
C GLU A 61 -21.97 22.86 -21.62
N ILE A 62 -22.49 22.26 -20.54
CA ILE A 62 -23.47 21.16 -20.61
C ILE A 62 -24.84 21.70 -21.00
N ARG A 63 -25.25 22.84 -20.42
CA ARG A 63 -26.54 23.50 -20.69
C ARG A 63 -26.67 23.92 -22.15
N THR A 64 -25.62 24.47 -22.74
CA THR A 64 -25.60 24.89 -24.16
C THR A 64 -25.27 23.74 -25.12
N GLU A 65 -25.15 22.50 -24.63
CA GLU A 65 -24.67 21.32 -25.38
C GLU A 65 -23.32 21.51 -26.10
N ALA A 66 -22.52 22.48 -25.68
CA ALA A 66 -21.19 22.72 -26.27
C ALA A 66 -20.24 21.54 -25.98
N LYS A 67 -20.47 20.82 -24.87
CA LYS A 67 -19.82 19.55 -24.54
C LYS A 67 -20.82 18.50 -24.09
N HIS A 68 -20.38 17.24 -24.15
CA HIS A 68 -21.14 16.08 -23.66
C HIS A 68 -22.53 15.88 -24.30
N LYS A 69 -22.72 16.34 -25.54
CA LYS A 69 -23.97 16.17 -26.30
C LYS A 69 -24.43 14.70 -26.36
N ALA A 70 -23.48 13.77 -26.53
CA ALA A 70 -23.77 12.34 -26.62
C ALA A 70 -24.26 11.67 -25.31
N ILE A 71 -24.09 12.32 -24.15
CA ILE A 71 -24.49 11.76 -22.86
C ILE A 71 -25.98 12.02 -22.65
N LYS A 72 -26.76 10.96 -22.40
CA LYS A 72 -28.20 11.09 -22.13
C LYS A 72 -28.44 11.67 -20.73
N SER A 73 -29.57 12.36 -20.55
CA SER A 73 -30.03 12.78 -19.22
C SER A 73 -30.32 11.54 -18.36
N ALA A 74 -30.06 11.62 -17.06
CA ALA A 74 -30.53 10.65 -16.09
C ALA A 74 -32.07 10.70 -16.01
N THR A 75 -32.69 9.62 -15.52
CA THR A 75 -34.14 9.57 -15.25
C THR A 75 -34.50 10.45 -14.05
N GLU A 76 -35.78 10.79 -13.88
CA GLU A 76 -36.24 11.51 -12.69
C GLU A 76 -36.01 10.68 -11.41
N ASP A 77 -36.26 9.37 -11.46
CA ASP A 77 -36.00 8.46 -10.35
C ASP A 77 -34.51 8.43 -9.95
N ASP A 78 -33.60 8.39 -10.92
CA ASP A 78 -32.15 8.44 -10.67
C ASP A 78 -31.73 9.77 -10.02
N LEU A 79 -32.36 10.87 -10.43
CA LEU A 79 -32.12 12.18 -9.85
C LEU A 79 -32.67 12.26 -8.41
N ASP A 80 -33.88 11.77 -8.16
CA ASP A 80 -34.46 11.74 -6.81
C ASP A 80 -33.65 10.85 -5.86
N ALA A 81 -33.19 9.69 -6.33
CA ALA A 81 -32.29 8.82 -5.57
C ALA A 81 -30.98 9.53 -5.19
N PHE A 82 -30.37 10.26 -6.14
CA PHE A 82 -29.18 11.07 -5.87
C PHE A 82 -29.44 12.18 -4.84
N LEU A 83 -30.53 12.92 -4.99
CA LEU A 83 -30.87 14.03 -4.09
C LEU A 83 -31.19 13.55 -2.67
N SER A 84 -31.78 12.36 -2.51
CA SER A 84 -32.12 11.80 -1.20
C SER A 84 -30.92 11.39 -0.35
N THR A 85 -29.78 11.09 -0.99
CA THR A 85 -28.54 10.65 -0.32
C THR A 85 -27.49 11.75 -0.24
N TRP A 86 -27.66 12.86 -0.96
CA TRP A 86 -26.73 13.97 -0.99
C TRP A 86 -26.53 14.61 0.42
N PRO A 87 -25.29 14.97 0.82
CA PRO A 87 -24.08 15.03 0.00
C PRO A 87 -23.30 13.72 -0.14
N ASP A 88 -23.77 12.59 0.41
CA ASP A 88 -23.12 11.25 0.36
C ASP A 88 -21.57 11.31 0.40
N ILE A 89 -21.04 12.07 1.36
CA ILE A 89 -19.60 12.28 1.57
C ILE A 89 -19.17 11.94 3.00
N ASP A 90 -18.00 11.33 3.13
CA ASP A 90 -17.32 11.15 4.41
C ASP A 90 -16.76 12.49 4.90
N HIS A 91 -17.16 12.93 6.11
CA HIS A 91 -16.75 14.24 6.64
C HIS A 91 -15.25 14.37 6.91
N ALA A 92 -14.56 13.27 7.23
CA ALA A 92 -13.14 13.31 7.57
C ALA A 92 -12.24 13.41 6.34
N THR A 93 -12.66 12.78 5.24
CA THR A 93 -11.86 12.63 4.03
C THR A 93 -12.42 13.38 2.82
N GLY A 94 -13.69 13.75 2.85
CA GLY A 94 -14.41 14.38 1.74
C GLY A 94 -14.59 13.46 0.53
N LEU A 95 -14.48 12.13 0.70
CA LEU A 95 -14.75 11.16 -0.36
C LEU A 95 -16.24 10.91 -0.49
N SER A 96 -16.73 10.84 -1.72
CA SER A 96 -18.09 10.39 -2.00
C SER A 96 -18.10 8.90 -2.33
N ILE A 97 -19.08 8.15 -1.80
CA ILE A 97 -19.18 6.70 -2.05
C ILE A 97 -19.28 6.43 -3.56
N ARG A 98 -20.16 7.15 -4.26
CA ARG A 98 -20.36 6.98 -5.70
C ARG A 98 -19.21 7.52 -6.54
N GLY A 99 -18.64 8.67 -6.16
CA GLY A 99 -17.60 9.34 -6.95
C GLY A 99 -16.20 8.75 -6.76
N ASP A 100 -15.90 8.26 -5.57
CA ASP A 100 -14.55 7.87 -5.15
C ASP A 100 -14.48 6.39 -4.73
N GLU A 101 -15.42 5.57 -5.21
CA GLU A 101 -15.62 4.17 -4.83
C GLU A 101 -14.33 3.33 -4.86
N LEU A 102 -13.55 3.43 -5.95
CA LEU A 102 -12.28 2.70 -6.09
C LEU A 102 -11.28 3.08 -4.99
N LEU A 103 -11.18 4.36 -4.66
CA LEU A 103 -10.26 4.84 -3.64
C LEU A 103 -10.70 4.42 -2.23
N ILE A 104 -12.01 4.44 -1.98
CA ILE A 104 -12.60 3.93 -0.72
C ILE A 104 -12.30 2.44 -0.58
N LYS A 105 -12.65 1.63 -1.58
CA LYS A 105 -12.41 0.19 -1.59
C LYS A 105 -10.93 -0.16 -1.48
N ALA A 106 -10.04 0.59 -2.14
CA ALA A 106 -8.60 0.39 -2.01
C ALA A 106 -8.13 0.53 -0.56
N ARG A 107 -8.61 1.58 0.14
CA ARG A 107 -8.27 1.84 1.55
C ARG A 107 -8.83 0.75 2.47
N GLU A 108 -10.10 0.39 2.28
CA GLU A 108 -10.77 -0.64 3.07
C GLU A 108 -10.12 -2.01 2.88
N ALA A 109 -9.79 -2.39 1.65
CA ALA A 109 -9.09 -3.63 1.35
C ALA A 109 -7.71 -3.67 2.04
N MET A 110 -6.93 -2.58 1.99
CA MET A 110 -5.63 -2.56 2.68
C MET A 110 -5.80 -2.67 4.21
N ILE A 111 -6.77 -1.97 4.79
CA ILE A 111 -7.09 -2.08 6.23
C ILE A 111 -7.47 -3.52 6.57
N ALA A 112 -8.37 -4.14 5.79
CA ALA A 112 -8.81 -5.51 6.00
C ALA A 112 -7.65 -6.50 5.90
N GLY A 113 -6.74 -6.32 4.94
CA GLY A 113 -5.53 -7.14 4.81
C GLY A 113 -4.67 -7.07 6.07
N VAL A 114 -4.36 -5.85 6.54
CA VAL A 114 -3.53 -5.65 7.75
C VAL A 114 -4.25 -6.16 9.02
N GLN A 115 -5.55 -5.94 9.15
CA GLN A 115 -6.33 -6.45 10.29
C GLN A 115 -6.36 -7.97 10.30
N THR A 116 -6.56 -8.61 9.15
CA THR A 116 -6.57 -10.08 9.01
C THR A 116 -5.21 -10.65 9.39
N PHE A 117 -4.12 -10.01 8.97
CA PHE A 117 -2.77 -10.43 9.33
C PHE A 117 -2.49 -10.36 10.84
N ASN A 118 -3.02 -9.34 11.51
CA ASN A 118 -2.85 -9.12 12.95
C ASN A 118 -3.87 -9.87 13.82
N SER A 119 -4.92 -10.42 13.22
CA SER A 119 -5.95 -11.17 13.95
C SER A 119 -5.39 -12.51 14.44
N ALA A 120 -5.67 -12.85 15.70
CA ALA A 120 -5.26 -14.12 16.27
C ALA A 120 -6.07 -15.29 15.68
N GLY A 121 -5.44 -16.44 15.51
CA GLY A 121 -6.12 -17.71 15.20
C GLY A 121 -6.17 -18.11 13.72
N LEU A 122 -5.52 -17.37 12.81
CA LEU A 122 -5.41 -17.76 11.40
C LEU A 122 -4.02 -18.34 11.09
N THR A 123 -4.00 -19.50 10.43
CA THR A 123 -2.77 -20.17 9.97
C THR A 123 -2.38 -19.83 8.53
N PHE A 124 -3.23 -19.08 7.82
CA PHE A 124 -3.10 -18.69 6.40
C PHE A 124 -3.17 -17.15 6.25
N ARG A 125 -2.58 -16.44 7.21
CA ARG A 125 -2.78 -14.98 7.34
C ARG A 125 -1.93 -14.17 6.36
N ALA A 126 -0.73 -14.65 6.01
CA ALA A 126 0.14 -13.99 5.05
C ALA A 126 -0.46 -14.04 3.64
N GLU A 127 -1.07 -15.16 3.30
CA GLU A 127 -1.70 -15.40 2.02
C GLU A 127 -2.97 -14.55 1.86
N LEU A 128 -3.82 -14.49 2.89
CA LEU A 128 -4.98 -13.59 2.92
C LEU A 128 -4.56 -12.11 2.80
N PHE A 129 -3.47 -11.72 3.48
CA PHE A 129 -2.91 -10.40 3.32
C PHE A 129 -2.47 -10.16 1.87
N ILE A 130 -1.72 -11.07 1.26
CA ILE A 130 -1.19 -10.91 -0.11
C ILE A 130 -2.32 -10.71 -1.12
N VAL A 131 -3.32 -11.59 -1.10
CA VAL A 131 -4.46 -11.52 -2.04
C VAL A 131 -5.22 -10.20 -1.86
N THR A 132 -5.48 -9.82 -0.62
CA THR A 132 -6.24 -8.60 -0.31
C THR A 132 -5.44 -7.33 -0.64
N ALA A 133 -4.13 -7.34 -0.38
CA ALA A 133 -3.22 -6.25 -0.72
C ALA A 133 -3.11 -6.05 -2.25
N ILE A 134 -3.09 -7.14 -3.03
CA ILE A 134 -3.10 -7.05 -4.50
C ILE A 134 -4.38 -6.37 -4.99
N ILE A 135 -5.54 -6.69 -4.41
CA ILE A 135 -6.82 -6.01 -4.72
C ILE A 135 -6.74 -4.53 -4.36
N ALA A 136 -6.26 -4.21 -3.15
CA ALA A 136 -6.10 -2.84 -2.69
C ALA A 136 -5.25 -2.00 -3.65
N TRP A 137 -4.08 -2.52 -4.03
CA TRP A 137 -3.17 -1.87 -4.98
C TRP A 137 -3.76 -1.73 -6.38
N THR A 138 -4.51 -2.74 -6.84
CA THR A 138 -5.23 -2.69 -8.12
C THR A 138 -6.20 -1.51 -8.14
N TYR A 139 -7.05 -1.40 -7.11
CA TYR A 139 -8.02 -0.32 -7.02
C TYR A 139 -7.39 1.07 -6.84
N LEU A 140 -6.29 1.16 -6.08
CA LEU A 140 -5.54 2.42 -5.95
C LEU A 140 -4.99 2.89 -7.30
N LEU A 141 -4.42 1.98 -8.09
CA LEU A 141 -3.90 2.29 -9.41
C LEU A 141 -5.02 2.58 -10.42
N HIS A 142 -6.15 1.86 -10.36
CA HIS A 142 -7.31 2.17 -11.20
C HIS A 142 -7.87 3.57 -10.90
N ALA A 143 -8.01 3.93 -9.61
CA ALA A 143 -8.40 5.27 -9.21
C ALA A 143 -7.41 6.32 -9.75
N TRP A 144 -6.12 6.02 -9.72
CA TRP A 144 -5.07 6.91 -10.25
C TRP A 144 -5.15 7.04 -11.77
N PHE A 145 -5.21 5.93 -12.52
CA PHE A 145 -5.31 5.95 -13.98
C PHE A 145 -6.56 6.69 -14.46
N ARG A 146 -7.70 6.42 -13.81
CA ARG A 146 -8.96 7.12 -14.07
C ARG A 146 -8.81 8.63 -13.91
N ARG A 147 -8.21 9.08 -12.80
CA ARG A 147 -7.96 10.50 -12.52
C ARG A 147 -7.03 11.14 -13.56
N GLU A 148 -6.00 10.43 -14.00
CA GLU A 148 -5.06 10.92 -15.02
C GLU A 148 -5.61 10.85 -16.45
N GLY A 149 -6.81 10.28 -16.64
CA GLY A 149 -7.45 10.11 -17.95
C GLY A 149 -6.79 9.01 -18.79
N ILE A 150 -6.26 7.97 -18.14
CA ILE A 150 -5.67 6.81 -18.78
C ILE A 150 -6.71 5.69 -18.80
N ASP A 151 -7.05 5.21 -19.99
CA ASP A 151 -7.92 4.05 -20.14
C ASP A 151 -7.15 2.78 -19.72
N TYR A 152 -7.65 2.11 -18.68
CA TYR A 152 -7.05 0.92 -18.09
C TYR A 152 -7.86 -0.35 -18.41
N ARG A 153 -8.66 -0.33 -19.47
CA ARG A 153 -9.36 -1.49 -20.02
C ARG A 153 -8.46 -2.25 -20.99
N TYR A 154 -8.69 -3.55 -21.10
CA TYR A 154 -8.16 -4.35 -22.19
C TYR A 154 -8.95 -4.08 -23.48
N PRO A 155 -8.34 -3.49 -24.52
CA PRO A 155 -9.04 -3.18 -25.75
C PRO A 155 -9.59 -4.45 -26.40
N GLY A 156 -10.90 -4.47 -26.68
CA GLY A 156 -11.56 -5.60 -27.34
C GLY A 156 -11.66 -6.88 -26.50
N GLN A 157 -11.36 -6.83 -25.20
CA GLN A 157 -11.57 -7.96 -24.30
C GLN A 157 -12.71 -7.68 -23.33
N ALA A 158 -13.64 -8.64 -23.26
CA ALA A 158 -14.68 -8.68 -22.26
C ALA A 158 -14.46 -9.85 -21.30
N THR A 159 -15.13 -9.81 -20.16
CA THR A 159 -15.30 -10.99 -19.32
C THR A 159 -16.16 -12.02 -20.06
N LYS A 160 -16.23 -13.26 -19.54
CA LYS A 160 -17.10 -14.30 -20.10
C LYS A 160 -18.57 -13.85 -20.19
N GLU A 161 -18.98 -13.00 -19.25
CA GLU A 161 -20.32 -12.42 -19.16
C GLU A 161 -20.49 -11.11 -19.94
N GLY A 162 -19.51 -10.75 -20.80
CA GLY A 162 -19.61 -9.57 -21.67
C GLY A 162 -19.30 -8.22 -21.01
N ALA A 163 -18.90 -8.19 -19.74
CA ALA A 163 -18.50 -6.95 -19.06
C ALA A 163 -17.10 -6.49 -19.49
N GLU A 164 -16.81 -5.19 -19.36
CA GLU A 164 -15.48 -4.66 -19.67
C GLU A 164 -14.40 -5.31 -18.79
N LYS A 165 -13.30 -5.73 -19.41
CA LYS A 165 -12.17 -6.32 -18.70
C LYS A 165 -11.12 -5.25 -18.41
N PHE A 166 -10.83 -5.03 -17.14
CA PHE A 166 -9.80 -4.08 -16.68
C PHE A 166 -8.45 -4.74 -16.46
N TRP A 167 -7.38 -3.95 -16.51
CA TRP A 167 -6.02 -4.40 -16.21
C TRP A 167 -5.89 -4.94 -14.78
N GLU A 168 -5.27 -6.09 -14.62
CA GLU A 168 -4.78 -6.57 -13.33
C GLU A 168 -3.53 -5.79 -12.86
N LEU A 169 -3.16 -5.95 -11.59
CA LEU A 169 -2.03 -5.24 -10.99
C LEU A 169 -0.73 -5.40 -11.78
N GLY A 170 -0.41 -6.63 -12.22
CA GLY A 170 0.80 -6.91 -12.99
C GLY A 170 0.86 -6.10 -14.29
N HIS A 171 -0.26 -5.96 -15.00
CA HIS A 171 -0.35 -5.12 -16.20
C HIS A 171 -0.27 -3.63 -15.87
N CYS A 172 -0.91 -3.20 -14.77
CA CYS A 172 -0.83 -1.83 -14.28
C CYS A 172 0.62 -1.40 -13.99
N LEU A 173 1.42 -2.26 -13.34
CA LEU A 173 2.82 -1.99 -13.02
C LEU A 173 3.72 -1.87 -14.25
N LYS A 174 3.39 -2.59 -15.34
CA LYS A 174 4.12 -2.52 -16.61
C LYS A 174 3.86 -1.24 -17.41
N GLN A 175 2.85 -0.45 -17.03
CA GLN A 175 2.54 0.77 -17.76
C GLN A 175 3.61 1.84 -17.58
N PRO A 176 4.06 2.52 -18.64
CA PRO A 176 5.09 3.56 -18.54
C PRO A 176 4.71 4.65 -17.54
N LYS A 177 3.44 5.08 -17.56
CA LYS A 177 2.90 6.13 -16.70
C LYS A 177 2.59 5.69 -15.26
N CYS A 178 2.68 4.40 -14.93
CA CYS A 178 2.36 3.92 -13.59
C CYS A 178 3.21 4.65 -12.53
N PRO A 179 2.61 5.19 -11.46
CA PRO A 179 3.33 5.99 -10.45
C PRO A 179 4.17 5.12 -9.50
N VAL A 180 3.96 3.80 -9.49
CA VAL A 180 4.73 2.84 -8.68
C VAL A 180 5.98 2.43 -9.45
N LYS A 181 7.16 2.75 -8.91
CA LYS A 181 8.48 2.48 -9.51
C LYS A 181 9.46 1.97 -8.45
N GLY A 182 10.64 1.49 -8.87
CA GLY A 182 11.72 1.09 -7.98
C GLY A 182 11.33 -0.05 -7.03
N GLY A 183 11.77 0.02 -5.77
CA GLY A 183 11.52 -1.02 -4.77
C GLY A 183 10.07 -1.35 -4.53
N ALA A 184 9.17 -0.36 -4.56
CA ALA A 184 7.74 -0.59 -4.42
C ALA A 184 7.19 -1.44 -5.59
N ALA A 185 7.63 -1.20 -6.83
CA ALA A 185 7.22 -2.01 -7.98
C ALA A 185 7.79 -3.43 -7.89
N ARG A 186 9.06 -3.58 -7.47
CA ARG A 186 9.70 -4.88 -7.23
C ARG A 186 9.00 -5.67 -6.13
N ASN A 187 8.65 -5.02 -5.02
CA ASN A 187 7.89 -5.61 -3.92
C ASN A 187 6.54 -6.16 -4.40
N LEU A 188 5.78 -5.38 -5.18
CA LEU A 188 4.50 -5.85 -5.72
C LEU A 188 4.67 -6.95 -6.76
N GLY A 189 5.69 -6.88 -7.61
CA GLY A 189 6.03 -7.95 -8.55
C GLY A 189 6.29 -9.27 -7.83
N PHE A 190 7.10 -9.23 -6.77
CA PHE A 190 7.36 -10.37 -5.90
C PHE A 190 6.06 -10.93 -5.27
N LEU A 191 5.21 -10.08 -4.69
CA LEU A 191 3.96 -10.55 -4.07
C LEU A 191 2.97 -11.16 -5.09
N ILE A 192 2.97 -10.69 -6.34
CA ILE A 192 2.19 -11.29 -7.43
C ILE A 192 2.69 -12.70 -7.75
N GLU A 193 4.00 -12.90 -7.82
CA GLU A 193 4.59 -14.22 -8.06
C GLU A 193 4.27 -15.18 -6.91
N ILE A 194 4.41 -14.74 -5.67
CA ILE A 194 4.03 -15.55 -4.50
C ILE A 194 2.53 -15.89 -4.52
N ARG A 195 1.67 -14.94 -4.90
CA ARG A 195 0.23 -15.20 -5.06
C ARG A 195 -0.04 -16.28 -6.10
N HIS A 196 0.68 -16.31 -7.22
CA HIS A 196 0.55 -17.39 -8.20
C HIS A 196 0.92 -18.75 -7.61
N GLU A 197 2.02 -18.83 -6.85
CA GLU A 197 2.42 -20.07 -6.19
C GLU A 197 1.38 -20.55 -5.16
N ILE A 198 0.84 -19.64 -4.34
CA ILE A 198 -0.22 -19.94 -3.35
C ILE A 198 -1.49 -20.49 -4.03
N GLU A 199 -1.88 -19.93 -5.18
CA GLU A 199 -3.10 -20.37 -5.88
C GLU A 199 -2.96 -21.75 -6.51
N HIS A 200 -1.75 -22.09 -6.96
CA HIS A 200 -1.51 -23.37 -7.60
C HIS A 200 -1.15 -24.48 -6.58
N ARG A 201 -0.68 -24.13 -5.38
CA ARG A 201 -0.21 -25.09 -4.36
C ARG A 201 -0.50 -24.61 -2.94
N SER A 202 -0.98 -25.53 -2.10
CA SER A 202 -1.14 -25.27 -0.67
C SER A 202 0.21 -24.92 -0.04
N THR A 203 0.23 -23.82 0.72
CA THR A 203 1.38 -23.30 1.45
C THR A 203 1.13 -23.42 2.94
N ASN A 204 2.22 -23.58 3.72
CA ASN A 204 2.16 -23.59 5.17
C ASN A 204 3.20 -22.60 5.70
N ARG A 205 2.76 -21.67 6.56
CA ARG A 205 3.63 -20.83 7.41
C ARG A 205 4.67 -20.01 6.63
N ILE A 206 4.21 -19.23 5.64
CA ILE A 206 5.10 -18.33 4.87
C ILE A 206 5.32 -16.98 5.57
N ASP A 207 4.56 -16.68 6.62
CA ASP A 207 4.51 -15.38 7.30
C ASP A 207 5.90 -14.90 7.77
N ASP A 208 6.67 -15.82 8.37
CA ASP A 208 7.98 -15.50 8.95
C ASP A 208 9.01 -15.13 7.88
N ALA A 209 8.93 -15.75 6.70
CA ALA A 209 9.82 -15.48 5.58
C ALA A 209 9.44 -14.18 4.82
N LEU A 210 8.16 -13.83 4.83
CA LEU A 210 7.62 -12.74 4.02
C LEU A 210 7.34 -11.45 4.79
N GLY A 211 7.32 -11.48 6.13
CA GLY A 211 6.89 -10.36 6.98
C GLY A 211 7.51 -9.00 6.60
N ALA A 212 8.82 -8.97 6.30
CA ALA A 212 9.51 -7.77 5.86
C ALA A 212 8.98 -7.20 4.52
N LYS A 213 8.64 -8.09 3.57
CA LYS A 213 8.03 -7.71 2.28
C LYS A 213 6.57 -7.26 2.44
N LEU A 214 5.80 -7.94 3.31
CA LEU A 214 4.41 -7.56 3.61
C LEU A 214 4.32 -6.18 4.27
N GLN A 215 5.22 -5.90 5.23
CA GLN A 215 5.31 -4.60 5.88
C GLN A 215 5.69 -3.49 4.88
N SER A 216 6.66 -3.76 4.00
CA SER A 216 7.05 -2.81 2.94
C SER A 216 5.88 -2.50 2.01
N CYS A 217 5.10 -3.52 1.63
CA CYS A 217 3.88 -3.37 0.82
C CYS A 217 2.86 -2.41 1.45
N ALA A 218 2.57 -2.58 2.75
CA ALA A 218 1.61 -1.72 3.46
C ALA A 218 2.10 -0.27 3.58
N LEU A 219 3.39 -0.07 3.89
CA LEU A 219 3.99 1.27 4.00
C LEU A 219 4.01 1.99 2.64
N ASN A 220 4.48 1.31 1.60
CA ASN A 220 4.50 1.83 0.24
C ASN A 220 3.10 2.23 -0.25
N PHE A 221 2.08 1.45 0.11
CA PHE A 221 0.69 1.75 -0.24
C PHE A 221 0.26 3.07 0.39
N ASN A 222 0.48 3.21 1.69
CA ASN A 222 0.10 4.40 2.42
C ASN A 222 0.86 5.64 1.93
N ASP A 223 2.14 5.50 1.61
CA ASP A 223 2.96 6.58 1.09
C ASP A 223 2.49 7.03 -0.30
N LEU A 224 2.19 6.09 -1.20
CA LEU A 224 1.66 6.44 -2.51
C LEU A 224 0.26 7.06 -2.39
N LEU A 225 -0.62 6.50 -1.56
CA LEU A 225 -1.95 7.04 -1.30
C LEU A 225 -1.88 8.50 -0.87
N LYS A 226 -1.01 8.82 0.09
CA LYS A 226 -0.82 10.19 0.58
C LYS A 226 -0.21 11.10 -0.47
N LYS A 227 0.82 10.63 -1.19
CA LYS A 227 1.50 11.39 -2.24
C LYS A 227 0.55 11.75 -3.38
N GLU A 228 -0.23 10.77 -3.84
CA GLU A 228 -1.05 10.89 -5.04
C GLU A 228 -2.42 11.50 -4.74
N PHE A 229 -3.08 11.15 -3.64
CA PHE A 229 -4.45 11.60 -3.37
C PHE A 229 -4.50 12.68 -2.28
N GLY A 230 -3.66 12.58 -1.26
CA GLY A 230 -3.55 13.58 -0.20
C GLY A 230 -3.39 12.94 1.18
N VAL A 231 -2.76 13.68 2.10
CA VAL A 231 -2.42 13.21 3.45
C VAL A 231 -3.65 12.80 4.27
N GLN A 232 -4.81 13.40 4.02
CA GLN A 232 -6.06 13.10 4.70
C GLN A 232 -6.57 11.68 4.46
N TYR A 233 -6.12 11.02 3.38
CA TYR A 233 -6.51 9.65 3.06
C TYR A 233 -5.64 8.59 3.74
N GLY A 234 -4.54 9.00 4.36
CA GLY A 234 -3.59 8.13 5.05
C GLY A 234 -4.26 7.19 6.05
N LEU A 235 -3.71 5.99 6.17
CA LEU A 235 -4.25 4.90 6.98
C LEU A 235 -3.70 4.89 8.42
N GLU A 236 -2.65 5.67 8.69
CA GLU A 236 -1.96 5.71 9.99
C GLU A 236 -2.88 6.09 11.16
N LYS A 237 -3.93 6.89 10.91
CA LYS A 237 -4.91 7.28 11.93
C LYS A 237 -5.84 6.13 12.34
N ARG A 238 -6.07 5.16 11.45
CA ARG A 238 -6.97 4.03 11.70
C ARG A 238 -6.24 2.82 12.30
N LEU A 239 -4.92 2.72 12.11
CA LEU A 239 -4.12 1.63 12.65
C LEU A 239 -2.71 2.13 13.09
N PRO A 240 -2.62 2.93 14.16
CA PRO A 240 -1.36 3.56 14.56
C PRO A 240 -0.32 2.59 15.12
N LEU A 241 -0.75 1.51 15.81
CA LEU A 241 0.13 0.49 16.38
C LEU A 241 -0.65 -0.82 16.55
N ALA A 242 -0.07 -1.94 16.15
CA ALA A 242 -0.57 -3.27 16.51
C ALA A 242 0.08 -3.72 17.81
N LEU A 243 -0.72 -4.02 18.84
CA LEU A 243 -0.22 -4.67 20.06
C LEU A 243 0.13 -6.12 19.73
N GLN A 244 1.33 -6.55 20.12
CA GLN A 244 1.84 -7.90 19.84
C GLN A 244 2.06 -8.65 21.15
N PHE A 245 1.67 -9.93 21.18
CA PHE A 245 1.91 -10.82 22.32
C PHE A 245 3.37 -11.31 22.42
N VAL A 246 4.20 -11.02 21.41
CA VAL A 246 5.55 -11.57 21.31
C VAL A 246 6.50 -10.79 22.21
N SER A 247 7.08 -11.48 23.19
CA SER A 247 8.29 -11.00 23.87
C SER A 247 9.51 -11.47 23.08
N PHE A 248 10.51 -10.62 22.88
CA PHE A 248 11.73 -10.99 22.13
C PHE A 248 12.73 -11.81 22.96
N GLY A 249 12.25 -12.76 23.76
CA GLY A 249 13.05 -13.65 24.59
C GLY A 249 13.88 -14.66 23.78
N VAL A 250 14.95 -15.18 24.40
CA VAL A 250 15.91 -16.12 23.77
C VAL A 250 15.23 -17.40 23.28
N GLU A 251 14.31 -17.96 24.06
CA GLU A 251 13.58 -19.19 23.71
C GLU A 251 12.63 -18.98 22.52
N GLN A 252 11.99 -17.81 22.45
CA GLN A 252 11.06 -17.48 21.38
C GLN A 252 11.80 -17.22 20.06
N ARG A 253 12.99 -16.57 20.11
CA ARG A 253 13.89 -16.46 18.96
C ARG A 253 14.39 -17.82 18.48
N ALA A 254 14.72 -18.73 19.39
CA ALA A 254 15.11 -20.09 19.05
C ALA A 254 13.96 -20.88 18.42
N ALA A 255 12.73 -20.74 18.93
CA ALA A 255 11.53 -21.35 18.37
C ALA A 255 11.21 -20.81 16.95
N LEU A 256 11.32 -19.50 16.72
CA LEU A 256 11.17 -18.88 15.39
C LEU A 256 12.22 -19.43 14.40
N LYS A 257 13.49 -19.55 14.80
CA LYS A 257 14.55 -20.16 13.98
C LYS A 257 14.34 -21.66 13.72
N LYS A 258 13.60 -22.36 14.57
CA LYS A 258 13.35 -23.82 14.47
C LYS A 258 12.06 -24.15 13.73
N ALA A 259 11.09 -23.23 13.71
CA ALA A 259 9.79 -23.37 13.04
C ALA A 259 9.81 -22.94 11.56
N SER A 260 10.89 -22.29 11.11
CA SER A 260 11.06 -21.76 9.76
C SER A 260 11.45 -22.86 8.75
N GLY A 261 10.53 -23.77 8.46
CA GLY A 261 10.63 -24.65 7.29
C GLY A 261 9.71 -24.13 6.20
N LEU A 262 10.20 -23.23 5.34
CA LEU A 262 9.41 -22.72 4.21
C LEU A 262 9.15 -23.86 3.20
N PRO A 263 7.95 -23.95 2.59
CA PRO A 263 7.74 -24.92 1.51
C PRO A 263 8.74 -24.71 0.37
N LYS A 264 9.38 -25.80 -0.11
CA LYS A 264 10.45 -25.75 -1.12
C LYS A 264 10.10 -24.96 -2.39
N HIS A 265 8.83 -24.97 -2.80
CA HIS A 265 8.40 -24.23 -3.99
C HIS A 265 8.38 -22.71 -3.75
N ILE A 266 8.04 -22.27 -2.54
CA ILE A 266 8.10 -20.85 -2.15
C ILE A 266 9.56 -20.42 -1.97
N GLU A 267 10.40 -21.27 -1.37
CA GLU A 267 11.84 -21.02 -1.28
C GLU A 267 12.46 -20.84 -2.69
N ALA A 268 12.16 -21.76 -3.61
CA ALA A 268 12.62 -21.65 -4.99
C ALA A 268 12.09 -20.40 -5.71
N ALA A 269 10.84 -19.99 -5.47
CA ALA A 269 10.28 -18.77 -6.04
C ALA A 269 10.96 -17.51 -5.48
N ILE A 270 11.22 -17.47 -4.16
CA ILE A 270 11.98 -16.37 -3.53
C ILE A 270 13.38 -16.31 -4.11
N ASP A 271 14.08 -17.44 -4.16
CA ASP A 271 15.44 -17.50 -4.68
C ASP A 271 15.49 -17.07 -6.14
N ALA A 272 14.59 -17.58 -6.99
CA ALA A 272 14.53 -17.21 -8.40
C ALA A 272 14.31 -15.72 -8.61
N PHE A 273 13.44 -15.10 -7.81
CA PHE A 273 13.20 -13.65 -7.86
C PHE A 273 14.41 -12.85 -7.35
N GLU A 274 14.95 -13.21 -6.18
CA GLU A 274 16.03 -12.47 -5.53
C GLU A 274 17.38 -12.61 -6.27
N HIS A 275 17.64 -13.72 -6.96
CA HIS A 275 18.81 -13.86 -7.86
C HIS A 275 18.81 -12.86 -9.01
N GLY A 276 17.64 -12.34 -9.40
CA GLY A 276 17.51 -11.31 -10.42
C GLY A 276 17.77 -9.89 -9.93
N LEU A 277 17.98 -9.67 -8.62
CA LEU A 277 18.13 -8.34 -8.03
C LEU A 277 19.60 -7.96 -7.83
N THR A 278 19.89 -6.67 -8.01
CA THR A 278 21.19 -6.10 -7.63
C THR A 278 21.29 -5.88 -6.11
N GLU A 279 22.51 -5.73 -5.58
CA GLU A 279 22.71 -5.44 -4.16
C GLU A 279 22.00 -4.17 -3.68
N GLU A 280 21.97 -3.13 -4.52
CA GLU A 280 21.29 -1.88 -4.20
C GLU A 280 19.78 -2.09 -4.09
N GLU A 281 19.22 -2.87 -5.00
CA GLU A 281 17.80 -3.20 -5.00
C GLU A 281 17.39 -4.08 -3.82
N MET A 282 18.29 -4.97 -3.36
CA MET A 282 18.10 -5.78 -2.16
C MET A 282 18.17 -4.99 -0.84
N LYS A 283 18.87 -3.85 -0.85
CA LYS A 283 18.99 -2.92 0.30
C LYS A 283 17.91 -1.83 0.29
N ASP A 284 17.08 -1.77 -0.75
CA ASP A 284 16.00 -0.80 -0.89
C ASP A 284 14.89 -1.07 0.15
N PRO A 285 14.62 -0.15 1.10
CA PRO A 285 13.59 -0.34 2.12
C PRO A 285 12.17 -0.41 1.53
N ALA A 286 11.94 0.12 0.32
CA ALA A 286 10.67 -0.06 -0.38
C ALA A 286 10.52 -1.48 -0.95
N TYR A 287 11.61 -2.24 -1.10
CA TYR A 287 11.54 -3.66 -1.45
C TYR A 287 11.37 -4.55 -0.20
N ARG A 288 12.23 -4.36 0.80
CA ARG A 288 12.24 -5.13 2.05
C ARG A 288 12.74 -4.27 3.20
N ILE A 289 12.03 -4.27 4.33
CA ILE A 289 12.39 -3.53 5.54
C ILE A 289 12.51 -4.45 6.77
N SER A 290 13.53 -4.20 7.59
CA SER A 290 13.76 -4.91 8.86
C SER A 290 13.83 -3.91 10.01
N TYR A 291 13.24 -4.26 11.15
CA TYR A 291 13.21 -3.42 12.35
C TYR A 291 13.96 -4.08 13.50
N GLY A 292 14.70 -3.26 14.23
CA GLY A 292 15.31 -3.62 15.49
C GLY A 292 14.57 -2.96 16.65
N PHE A 293 14.09 -3.75 17.61
CA PHE A 293 13.47 -3.23 18.82
C PHE A 293 14.48 -3.26 19.97
N VAL A 294 14.76 -2.08 20.54
CA VAL A 294 15.56 -1.94 21.76
C VAL A 294 14.60 -1.54 22.88
N PRO A 295 14.46 -2.35 23.94
CA PRO A 295 13.63 -1.97 25.09
C PRO A 295 14.25 -0.75 25.77
N MET A 296 13.48 0.32 25.86
CA MET A 296 13.91 1.57 26.50
C MET A 296 13.27 1.64 27.89
N VAL A 297 14.09 1.83 28.92
CA VAL A 297 13.60 2.12 30.27
C VAL A 297 13.65 3.64 30.47
N ALA A 298 12.48 4.25 30.71
CA ALA A 298 12.39 5.68 30.96
C ALA A 298 13.25 6.05 32.19
N LYS A 299 14.18 6.99 32.02
CA LYS A 299 15.08 7.43 33.09
C LYS A 299 14.43 8.43 34.06
N ARG A 300 13.25 8.97 33.74
CA ARG A 300 12.53 9.95 34.56
C ARG A 300 11.02 9.66 34.54
N PRO A 301 10.31 9.78 35.67
CA PRO A 301 8.85 9.75 35.70
C PRO A 301 8.28 10.84 34.77
N GLY A 302 7.38 10.48 33.86
CA GLY A 302 6.73 11.42 32.94
C GLY A 302 7.54 11.79 31.68
N ALA A 303 8.67 11.14 31.41
CA ALA A 303 9.34 11.23 30.11
C ALA A 303 8.54 10.41 29.06
N ALA A 304 7.42 10.99 28.62
CA ALA A 304 6.50 10.60 27.54
C ALA A 304 6.17 9.10 27.40
N ASP A 305 4.89 8.77 27.58
CA ASP A 305 4.23 7.47 27.33
C ASP A 305 4.25 7.03 25.84
N THR A 306 5.33 7.31 25.10
CA THR A 306 5.48 6.91 23.71
C THR A 306 6.01 5.48 23.66
N ALA A 307 5.19 4.55 23.19
CA ALA A 307 5.54 3.13 23.15
C ALA A 307 6.68 2.80 22.16
N VAL A 308 6.97 3.67 21.19
CA VAL A 308 7.97 3.45 20.12
C VAL A 308 8.72 4.75 19.80
N HIS A 309 10.06 4.68 19.79
CA HIS A 309 10.93 5.74 19.27
C HIS A 309 11.53 5.31 17.93
N ILE A 310 11.40 6.17 16.91
CA ILE A 310 11.95 5.92 15.57
C ILE A 310 13.28 6.66 15.44
N VAL A 311 14.35 5.92 15.19
CA VAL A 311 15.68 6.47 14.88
C VAL A 311 15.84 6.51 13.36
N ALA A 312 16.26 7.66 12.82
CA ALA A 312 16.42 7.85 11.39
C ALA A 312 17.54 6.96 10.83
N SER A 313 17.26 6.29 9.70
CA SER A 313 18.24 5.49 8.98
C SER A 313 19.45 6.33 8.56
N GLY A 314 20.66 5.83 8.79
CA GLY A 314 21.92 6.52 8.48
C GLY A 314 22.38 7.55 9.51
N SER A 315 21.67 7.74 10.62
CA SER A 315 22.19 8.52 11.75
C SER A 315 23.29 7.74 12.48
N ASP A 316 24.19 8.47 13.16
CA ASP A 316 25.23 7.85 14.00
C ASP A 316 24.61 6.93 15.07
N GLU A 317 23.49 7.36 15.64
CA GLU A 317 22.69 6.57 16.59
C GLU A 317 22.17 5.26 15.96
N ALA A 318 21.63 5.32 14.74
CA ALA A 318 21.22 4.12 14.00
C ALA A 318 22.42 3.21 13.67
N GLY A 319 23.58 3.79 13.37
CA GLY A 319 24.82 3.05 13.11
C GLY A 319 25.28 2.26 14.33
N GLU A 320 25.30 2.89 15.50
CA GLU A 320 25.66 2.24 16.77
C GLU A 320 24.62 1.19 17.19
N ILE A 321 23.33 1.49 17.08
CA ILE A 321 22.25 0.53 17.38
C ILE A 321 22.32 -0.67 16.43
N SER A 322 22.55 -0.44 15.13
CA SER A 322 22.69 -1.50 14.12
C SER A 322 23.85 -2.44 14.46
N LYS A 323 25.01 -1.92 14.87
CA LYS A 323 26.16 -2.74 15.33
C LYS A 323 25.81 -3.61 16.53
N ILE A 324 24.95 -3.13 17.45
CA ILE A 324 24.52 -3.86 18.65
C ILE A 324 23.51 -4.97 18.29
N ILE A 325 22.57 -4.69 17.37
CA ILE A 325 21.50 -5.63 16.99
C ILE A 325 21.99 -6.71 16.02
N LEU A 326 22.85 -6.35 15.05
CA LEU A 326 23.41 -7.25 14.04
C LEU A 326 24.73 -7.90 14.46
N LYS A 327 25.23 -7.62 15.67
CA LYS A 327 26.21 -8.49 16.34
C LYS A 327 25.50 -9.81 16.65
N GLU A 328 25.35 -10.67 15.63
CA GLU A 328 25.22 -12.09 15.89
C GLU A 328 26.38 -12.46 16.80
N VAL A 329 26.05 -13.07 17.94
CA VAL A 329 27.02 -13.71 18.81
C VAL A 329 27.72 -14.73 17.91
N ASN A 330 28.84 -14.33 17.34
CA ASN A 330 29.79 -15.20 16.70
C ASN A 330 30.25 -16.12 17.83
N LYS A 331 29.47 -17.18 18.10
CA LYS A 331 29.94 -18.27 18.93
C LYS A 331 31.18 -18.73 18.20
N ASP A 332 32.33 -18.56 18.83
CA ASP A 332 33.60 -19.06 18.32
C ASP A 332 33.34 -20.45 17.75
N ARG A 333 33.33 -20.56 16.42
CA ARG A 333 33.35 -21.87 15.78
C ARG A 333 34.73 -22.40 16.09
N TYR A 334 34.82 -23.29 17.07
CA TYR A 334 36.07 -23.98 17.35
C TYR A 334 36.25 -25.03 16.25
N PRO A 335 37.18 -24.85 15.29
CA PRO A 335 37.56 -25.95 14.42
C PRO A 335 38.06 -27.12 15.29
N PRO A 336 37.98 -28.38 14.79
CA PRO A 336 38.35 -29.56 15.57
C PRO A 336 39.68 -29.42 16.31
N ASN A 337 40.69 -28.81 15.67
CA ASN A 337 42.00 -28.55 16.27
C ASN A 337 41.95 -27.63 17.51
N LYS A 338 41.13 -26.57 17.50
CA LYS A 338 40.97 -25.69 18.68
C LYS A 338 40.20 -26.36 19.81
N VAL A 339 39.32 -27.31 19.49
CA VAL A 339 38.63 -28.13 20.50
C VAL A 339 39.64 -29.05 21.17
N VAL A 340 40.49 -29.71 20.39
CA VAL A 340 41.56 -30.60 20.90
C VAL A 340 42.57 -29.84 21.75
N GLU A 341 43.02 -28.65 21.33
CA GLU A 341 43.91 -27.80 22.14
C GLU A 341 43.29 -27.41 23.49
N LYS A 342 42.02 -27.03 23.50
CA LYS A 342 41.31 -26.71 24.75
C LYS A 342 41.10 -27.93 25.64
N MET A 343 40.83 -29.11 25.05
CA MET A 343 40.70 -30.36 25.80
C MET A 343 42.04 -30.77 26.43
N GLN A 344 43.14 -30.63 25.70
CA GLN A 344 44.50 -30.90 26.21
C GLN A 344 44.89 -29.89 27.31
N ALA A 345 44.61 -28.60 27.12
CA ALA A 345 44.84 -27.56 28.11
C ALA A 345 44.00 -27.75 29.39
N ALA A 346 42.83 -28.38 29.28
CA ALA A 346 41.97 -28.74 30.41
C ALA A 346 42.31 -30.10 31.05
N GLY A 347 43.39 -30.76 30.61
CA GLY A 347 43.89 -32.00 31.22
C GLY A 347 43.28 -33.30 30.68
N PHE A 348 42.68 -33.28 29.49
CA PHE A 348 42.16 -34.48 28.80
C PHE A 348 43.06 -34.89 27.62
N PRO A 349 44.11 -35.70 27.83
CA PRO A 349 45.16 -35.95 26.83
C PRO A 349 44.83 -36.99 25.75
N LYS A 350 43.68 -37.68 25.80
CA LYS A 350 43.31 -38.70 24.79
C LYS A 350 42.16 -38.24 23.90
N THR A 351 42.47 -37.94 22.64
CA THR A 351 41.48 -37.87 21.56
C THR A 351 41.16 -39.29 21.06
N PRO A 352 39.89 -39.65 20.78
CA PRO A 352 39.58 -40.89 20.06
C PRO A 352 40.15 -40.82 18.62
N PRO A 353 40.58 -41.95 18.03
CA PRO A 353 41.03 -41.96 16.65
C PRO A 353 39.89 -41.60 15.68
N ALA A 354 40.27 -40.94 14.59
CA ALA A 354 39.39 -40.34 13.57
C ALA A 354 38.52 -41.34 12.82
#